data_AF-X1NY45-F1
#
_entry.id   AF-X1NY45-F1
#
_cell.length_a   1.000
_cell.length_b   1.000
_cell.length_c   1.000
_cell.angle_alpha   90.00
_cell.angle_beta   90.00
_cell.angle_gamma   90.00
#
_symmetry.space_group_name_H-M   'P 1'
#
loop_
_entity.id
_entity.type
_entity.pdbx_description
1 polymer ?
#
loop_
_entity_poly.entity_id
_entity_poly.type
_entity_poly.pdbx_seq_one_letter_code
_entity_poly.pdbx_strand_id
1 'polypeptide(L)' 'MGLLRRVKNEFRTILILVIILFSFFTLFFRLINLQALEAQEYIESANNQHTKSYNLFAKRGKIYDRNGKELAVS' A
#
# COMPACT_ATOMS: atom_id res chain seq x y z
N MET A 1 52.09 14.02 19.68
CA MET A 1 51.05 12.98 19.93
C MET A 1 49.61 13.41 19.59
N GLY A 2 49.31 14.70 19.35
CA GLY A 2 47.94 15.16 19.03
C GLY A 2 47.47 14.92 17.58
N LEU A 3 48.38 14.90 16.61
CA LEU A 3 48.03 14.78 15.18
C LEU A 3 47.44 13.40 14.84
N LEU A 4 48.06 12.33 15.37
CA LEU A 4 47.58 10.95 15.19
C LEU A 4 46.20 10.74 15.83
N ARG A 5 45.91 11.45 16.93
CA ARG A 5 44.61 11.36 17.63
C ARG A 5 43.49 12.07 16.84
N ARG A 6 43.80 13.15 16.13
CA ARG A 6 42.86 13.81 15.19
C ARG A 6 42.53 12.90 14.01
N VAL A 7 43.54 12.40 13.29
CA VAL A 7 43.32 11.51 12.12
C VAL A 7 42.50 10.27 12.47
N LYS A 8 42.77 9.67 13.64
CA LYS A 8 41.99 8.51 14.14
C LYS A 8 40.53 8.86 14.44
N ASN A 9 40.24 10.08 14.94
CA ASN A 9 38.87 10.50 15.21
C ASN A 9 38.10 10.83 13.92
N GLU A 10 38.74 11.50 12.95
CA GLU A 10 38.12 11.79 11.65
C GLU A 10 37.75 10.50 10.91
N PHE A 11 38.63 9.48 10.94
CA PHE A 11 38.35 8.18 10.34
C PHE A 11 37.12 7.49 10.97
N ARG A 12 36.96 7.58 12.30
CA ARG A 12 35.79 7.01 12.99
C ARG A 12 34.50 7.71 12.58
N THR A 13 34.51 9.03 12.49
CA THR A 13 33.34 9.81 12.05
C THR A 13 32.95 9.48 10.61
N ILE A 14 33.93 9.41 9.71
CA ILE A 14 33.69 9.04 8.30
C ILE A 14 33.15 7.61 8.20
N LEU A 15 33.71 6.67 8.96
CA LEU A 15 33.26 5.27 8.94
C LEU A 15 31.81 5.14 9.43
N ILE A 16 31.43 5.86 10.49
CA ILE A 16 30.04 5.89 10.98
C ILE A 16 29.11 6.47 9.91
N LEU A 17 29.51 7.57 9.25
CA LEU A 17 28.72 8.17 8.18
C LEU A 17 28.50 7.20 7.01
N VAL A 18 29.55 6.48 6.60
CA VAL A 18 29.46 5.46 5.53
C VAL A 18 28.51 4.34 5.91
N ILE A 19 28.55 3.86 7.16
CA ILE A 19 27.62 2.82 7.64
C ILE A 19 26.17 3.32 7.60
N ILE A 20 25.93 4.55 8.02
CA ILE A 20 24.59 5.15 8.00
C ILE A 20 24.10 5.27 6.56
N LEU A 21 24.91 5.81 5.66
CA LEU A 21 24.57 5.95 4.23
C LEU A 21 24.31 4.59 3.58
N PHE A 22 25.14 3.59 3.88
CA PHE A 22 24.94 2.23 3.38
C PHE A 22 23.61 1.64 3.88
N SER A 23 23.27 1.87 5.15
CA SER A 23 22.01 1.42 5.73
C SER A 23 20.81 2.06 5.01
N PHE A 24 20.87 3.37 4.75
CA PHE A 24 19.84 4.04 3.95
C PHE A 24 19.78 3.53 2.51
N PHE A 25 20.92 3.21 1.89
CA PHE A 25 20.95 2.64 0.55
C PHE A 25 20.24 1.28 0.49
N THR A 26 20.46 0.42 1.49
CA THR A 26 19.72 -0.85 1.62
C THR A 26 18.22 -0.64 1.72
N LEU A 27 17.77 0.33 2.53
CA LEU A 27 16.36 0.69 2.64
C LEU A 27 15.79 1.20 1.32
N PHE A 28 16.55 2.01 0.58
CA PHE A 28 16.15 2.52 -0.73
C PHE A 28 15.95 1.39 -1.75
N PHE A 29 16.87 0.42 -1.77
CA PHE A 29 16.73 -0.77 -2.60
C PHE A 29 15.50 -1.61 -2.21
N ARG A 30 15.26 -1.80 -0.91
CA ARG A 30 14.06 -2.50 -0.43
C ARG A 30 12.77 -1.78 -0.85
N LEU A 31 12.77 -0.45 -0.83
CA LEU A 31 11.65 0.36 -1.28
C LEU A 31 11.36 0.17 -2.77
N ILE A 32 12.40 0.19 -3.61
CA ILE A 32 12.26 -0.06 -5.05
C ILE A 32 11.72 -1.47 -5.30
N ASN A 33 12.22 -2.48 -4.59
CA ASN A 33 11.71 -3.85 -4.72
C ASN A 33 10.19 -3.90 -4.43
N LEU A 34 9.77 -3.32 -3.30
CA LEU A 34 8.37 -3.30 -2.89
C LEU A 34 7.47 -2.49 -3.83
N GLN A 35 7.95 -1.36 -4.36
CA GLN A 35 7.16 -0.46 -5.20
C GLN A 35 7.23 -0.74 -6.70
N ALA A 36 8.27 -1.41 -7.21
CA ALA A 36 8.43 -1.67 -8.63
C ALA A 36 8.20 -3.13 -9.00
N LEU A 37 8.70 -4.07 -8.18
CA LEU A 37 8.58 -5.50 -8.45
C LEU A 37 7.28 -6.07 -7.86
N GLU A 38 6.99 -5.76 -6.61
CA GLU A 38 5.84 -6.33 -5.88
C GLU A 38 4.56 -5.46 -6.01
N ALA A 39 4.63 -4.27 -6.61
CA ALA A 39 3.50 -3.33 -6.62
C ALA A 39 2.23 -3.88 -7.27
N GLN A 40 2.36 -4.63 -8.36
CA GLN A 40 1.21 -5.20 -9.05
C GLN A 40 0.46 -6.19 -8.14
N GLU A 41 1.18 -7.03 -7.41
CA GLU A 41 0.63 -8.02 -6.48
C GLU A 41 -0.09 -7.33 -5.31
N TYR A 42 0.49 -6.26 -4.76
CA TYR A 42 -0.17 -5.48 -3.71
C TYR A 42 -1.42 -4.75 -4.21
N ILE A 43 -1.42 -4.23 -5.43
CA ILE A 43 -2.61 -3.60 -6.04
C ILE A 43 -3.72 -4.63 -6.24
N GLU A 44 -3.39 -5.81 -6.76
CA GLU A 44 -4.36 -6.89 -6.95
C GLU A 44 -4.95 -7.35 -5.61
N SER A 45 -4.10 -7.54 -4.60
CA SER A 45 -4.52 -7.89 -3.24
C SER A 45 -5.44 -6.81 -2.63
N ALA A 46 -5.10 -5.54 -2.80
CA ALA A 46 -5.92 -4.42 -2.34
C ALA A 46 -7.27 -4.38 -3.06
N ASN A 47 -7.30 -4.61 -4.37
CA ASN A 47 -8.55 -4.66 -5.14
C ASN A 47 -9.44 -5.81 -4.67
N ASN A 48 -8.88 -7.00 -4.45
CA ASN A 48 -9.63 -8.15 -3.96
C ASN A 48 -10.20 -7.92 -2.55
N GLN A 49 -9.47 -7.20 -1.69
CA GLN A 49 -9.90 -6.96 -0.32
C GLN A 49 -10.89 -5.80 -0.19
N HIS A 50 -10.71 -4.72 -0.95
CA HIS A 50 -11.50 -3.50 -0.81
C HIS A 50 -12.67 -3.42 -1.80
N THR A 51 -12.62 -4.18 -2.90
CA THR A 51 -13.67 -4.16 -3.93
C THR A 51 -14.55 -5.38 -3.76
N LYS A 52 -15.69 -5.21 -3.08
CA LYS A 52 -16.73 -6.24 -3.02
C LYS A 52 -17.80 -5.92 -4.05
N SER A 53 -17.91 -6.75 -5.09
CA SER A 53 -19.02 -6.67 -6.03
C SER A 53 -20.30 -7.17 -5.35
N TYR A 54 -21.32 -6.32 -5.29
CA TYR A 54 -22.66 -6.70 -4.85
C TYR A 54 -23.58 -6.70 -6.06
N ASN A 55 -24.17 -7.85 -6.38
CA ASN A 55 -25.20 -7.93 -7.40
C ASN A 55 -26.46 -7.26 -6.87
N LEU A 56 -26.76 -6.07 -7.40
CA LEU A 56 -27.98 -5.35 -7.06
C LEU A 56 -29.14 -5.95 -7.86
N PHE A 57 -29.84 -6.90 -7.25
CA PHE A 57 -31.04 -7.46 -7.87
C PHE A 57 -32.13 -6.39 -7.93
N ALA A 58 -32.68 -6.16 -9.12
CA ALA A 58 -33.81 -5.26 -9.29
C ALA A 58 -35.03 -5.81 -8.53
N LYS A 59 -35.66 -4.98 -7.70
CA LYS A 59 -36.94 -5.35 -7.06
C LYS A 59 -38.01 -5.46 -8.14
N ARG A 60 -38.83 -6.53 -8.09
CA ARG A 60 -39.99 -6.66 -8.96
C ARG A 60 -40.93 -5.47 -8.75
N GLY A 61 -41.48 -4.92 -9.84
CA GLY A 61 -42.47 -3.86 -9.77
C GLY A 61 -43.74 -4.29 -9.02
N LYS A 62 -44.35 -3.33 -8.35
CA LYS A 62 -45.65 -3.49 -7.68
C LYS A 62 -46.74 -3.70 -8.74
N ILE A 63 -47.59 -4.70 -8.57
CA ILE A 63 -48.72 -4.96 -9.47
C ILE A 63 -49.96 -4.30 -8.87
N TYR A 64 -50.66 -3.49 -9.66
CA TYR A 64 -51.89 -2.82 -9.26
C TYR A 64 -53.07 -3.33 -10.10
N ASP A 65 -54.24 -3.39 -9.49
CA ASP A 65 -55.51 -3.52 -10.20
C ASP A 65 -55.90 -2.18 -10.86
N ARG A 66 -56.90 -2.18 -11.75
CA ARG A 66 -57.47 -1.01 -12.44
C ARG A 66 -57.90 0.14 -11.51
N ASN A 67 -58.15 -0.17 -10.23
CA ASN A 67 -58.57 0.79 -9.20
C ASN A 67 -57.38 1.29 -8.35
N GLY A 68 -56.14 1.00 -8.74
CA GLY A 68 -54.94 1.38 -8.01
C GLY A 68 -54.67 0.55 -6.75
N LYS A 69 -55.40 -0.55 -6.54
CA LYS A 69 -55.20 -1.44 -5.39
C LYS A 69 -54.02 -2.37 -5.63
N GLU A 70 -53.09 -2.42 -4.69
CA GLU A 70 -51.88 -3.26 -4.78
C GLU A 70 -52.23 -4.75 -4.64
N LEU A 71 -51.77 -5.57 -5.59
CA LEU A 71 -52.10 -7.00 -5.70
C LEU A 71 -50.92 -7.91 -5.34
N ALA A 72 -49.67 -7.44 -5.50
CA ALA A 72 -48.48 -8.18 -5.09
C ALA A 72 -47.27 -7.26 -4.91
N VAL A 73 -46.48 -7.54 -3.88
CA VAL A 73 -45.18 -6.94 -3.58
C VAL A 73 -44.11 -8.03 -3.50
N SER A 74 -42.85 -7.68 -3.82
CA SER A 74 -41.67 -8.54 -3.73
C SER A 74 -40.76 -8.12 -2.58
#